data_AF-A0A542I8G7-F1
#
_entry.id   AF-A0A542I8G7-F1
#
_cell.length_a   1.000
_cell.length_b   1.000
_cell.length_c   1.000
_cell.angle_alpha   90.00
_cell.angle_beta   90.00
_cell.angle_gamma   90.00
#
_symmetry.space_group_name_H-M   'P 1'
#
loop_
_entity.id
_entity.type
_entity.pdbx_description
1 polymer ?
#
loop_
_entity_poly.entity_id
_entity_poly.type
_entity_poly.pdbx_seq_one_letter_code
_entity_poly.pdbx_strand_id
1 'polypeptide(L)'
;MAVEFISYGYDTAPGEGLGELVWQEMFPGIGTASYAVRSPTDWKVSPVSGADRTVSIAAGRGFGLGVIDKTVSNDTIQLDPITSGSRWDLIACRRDPTPTKGKSEFIKINGGSTQVIPGGRLSGPGIHDQPLALVQVTAGQTQPTSIIDLRTWSGDGGGLVAAHDLVRSFLNQVGTRLSISGIDWVRRVGDNDTPVWVKLGEAGKVSLYGFSGGRVGGVPPADTQFLVQKGTTVIPQEVNGYGTIWLKPFPNGVISANVNNGDVNTTGRGWSAEIVDLNTIALYVNLANGSGVGYSKGIWRCDWEVTGW
;
A
#
# COMPACT_ATOMS: atom_id res chain seq x y z
N MET A 1 -3.23 30.17 -21.54
CA MET A 1 -2.02 30.86 -21.02
C MET A 1 -1.43 29.94 -19.99
N ALA A 2 -0.09 29.83 -19.92
CA ALA A 2 0.55 29.06 -18.87
C ALA A 2 0.18 29.63 -17.50
N VAL A 3 0.00 28.76 -16.50
CA VAL A 3 -0.31 29.20 -15.13
C VAL A 3 0.90 29.89 -14.49
N GLU A 4 0.64 30.86 -13.62
CA GLU A 4 1.67 31.46 -12.79
C GLU A 4 2.09 30.50 -11.65
N PHE A 5 3.40 30.30 -11.53
CA PHE A 5 4.01 29.58 -10.43
C PHE A 5 4.60 30.55 -9.41
N ILE A 6 4.10 30.50 -8.18
CA ILE A 6 4.74 31.14 -7.04
C ILE A 6 5.66 30.09 -6.42
N SER A 7 6.97 30.27 -6.57
CA SER A 7 7.99 29.30 -6.13
C SER A 7 8.85 29.86 -5.01
N TYR A 8 9.10 29.06 -3.99
CA TYR A 8 9.99 29.37 -2.87
C TYR A 8 11.11 28.33 -2.80
N GLY A 9 12.32 28.74 -2.39
CA GLY A 9 13.46 27.83 -2.19
C GLY A 9 14.48 27.79 -3.32
N TYR A 10 14.20 28.44 -4.45
CA TYR A 10 15.26 28.75 -5.42
C TYR A 10 16.25 29.76 -4.85
N ASP A 11 17.45 29.76 -5.41
CA ASP A 11 18.47 30.75 -5.07
C ASP A 11 17.91 32.16 -5.28
N THR A 12 18.00 32.96 -4.23
CA THR A 12 17.45 34.31 -4.21
C THR A 12 18.55 35.31 -4.56
N ALA A 13 18.17 36.51 -5.01
CA ALA A 13 19.17 37.54 -5.20
C ALA A 13 19.85 37.85 -3.84
N PRO A 14 21.13 38.23 -3.81
CA PRO A 14 21.80 38.61 -2.57
C PRO A 14 20.96 39.63 -1.77
N GLY A 15 20.63 39.28 -0.52
CA GLY A 15 19.79 40.10 0.36
C GLY A 15 18.29 39.79 0.34
N GLU A 16 17.80 38.96 -0.58
CA GLU A 16 16.40 38.50 -0.64
C GLU A 16 16.24 37.14 0.06
N GLY A 17 16.66 37.02 1.31
CA GLY A 17 16.53 35.76 2.06
C GLY A 17 15.07 35.29 2.20
N LEU A 18 14.88 34.00 2.51
CA LEU A 18 13.56 33.46 2.83
C LEU A 18 13.05 34.06 4.14
N GLY A 19 11.93 34.79 4.10
CA GLY A 19 11.27 35.30 5.30
C GLY A 19 10.68 34.18 6.16
N GLU A 20 10.41 34.46 7.44
CA GLU A 20 9.95 33.46 8.42
C GLU A 20 8.68 32.72 7.99
N LEU A 21 7.69 33.41 7.43
CA LEU A 21 6.44 32.79 6.96
C LEU A 21 6.67 31.84 5.79
N VAL A 22 7.58 32.21 4.88
CA VAL A 22 7.96 31.35 3.75
C VAL A 22 8.69 30.12 4.28
N TRP A 23 9.61 30.30 5.23
CA TRP A 23 10.30 29.18 5.86
C TRP A 23 9.35 28.21 6.58
N GLN A 24 8.39 28.74 7.35
CA GLN A 24 7.36 27.92 8.01
C GLN A 24 6.51 27.15 7.00
N GLU A 25 6.20 27.76 5.86
CA GLU A 25 5.52 27.06 4.77
C GLU A 25 6.42 25.98 4.17
N MET A 26 7.71 26.23 3.96
CA MET A 26 8.64 25.31 3.34
C MET A 26 8.97 24.09 4.21
N PHE A 27 9.15 24.30 5.50
CA PHE A 27 9.72 23.32 6.42
C PHE A 27 9.03 21.93 6.41
N PRO A 28 7.69 21.80 6.43
CA PRO A 28 7.04 20.48 6.40
C PRO A 28 7.30 19.66 5.13
N GLY A 29 7.58 20.32 4.00
CA GLY A 29 7.89 19.65 2.74
C GLY A 29 9.37 19.34 2.57
N ILE A 30 10.26 20.13 3.18
CA ILE A 30 11.71 19.94 3.09
C ILE A 30 12.11 18.75 3.97
N GLY A 31 12.77 17.76 3.37
CA GLY A 31 13.35 16.62 4.07
C GLY A 31 12.42 15.42 4.27
N THR A 32 11.14 15.52 3.87
CA THR A 32 10.17 14.41 4.02
C THR A 32 10.10 13.51 2.78
N ALA A 33 10.22 14.10 1.58
CA ALA A 33 10.19 13.39 0.32
C ALA A 33 10.97 14.13 -0.78
N SER A 34 11.40 13.40 -1.82
CA SER A 34 11.98 14.04 -3.01
C SER A 34 10.98 14.98 -3.68
N TYR A 35 9.70 14.62 -3.67
CA TYR A 35 8.58 15.46 -4.09
C TYR A 35 7.23 14.88 -3.66
N ALA A 36 6.24 15.76 -3.47
CA ALA A 36 4.83 15.41 -3.23
C ALA A 36 3.90 16.60 -3.57
N VAL A 37 2.59 16.39 -3.46
CA VAL A 37 1.57 17.45 -3.43
C VAL A 37 0.93 17.50 -2.04
N ARG A 38 0.41 18.66 -1.63
CA ARG A 38 -0.10 18.84 -0.25
C ARG A 38 -1.48 18.26 0.00
N SER A 39 -2.35 18.26 -1.01
CA SER A 39 -3.73 17.79 -0.89
C SER A 39 -4.07 16.79 -2.01
N PRO A 40 -5.03 15.87 -1.80
CA PRO A 40 -5.60 15.03 -2.87
C PRO A 40 -6.10 15.80 -4.09
N THR A 41 -6.45 17.08 -3.93
CA THR A 41 -6.93 17.94 -5.02
C THR A 41 -5.81 18.69 -5.75
N ASP A 42 -4.66 18.88 -5.09
CA ASP A 42 -3.60 19.74 -5.61
C ASP A 42 -2.96 19.14 -6.85
N TRP A 43 -2.90 19.94 -7.92
CA TRP A 43 -2.32 19.55 -9.21
C TRP A 43 -2.93 18.27 -9.80
N LYS A 44 -4.18 17.97 -9.45
CA LYS A 44 -4.90 16.83 -10.03
C LYS A 44 -5.03 17.02 -11.53
N VAL A 45 -4.63 16.00 -12.28
CA VAL A 45 -4.78 15.98 -13.74
C VAL A 45 -6.14 15.38 -14.10
N SER A 46 -6.90 16.06 -14.96
CA SER A 46 -8.21 15.62 -15.44
C SER A 46 -8.38 15.95 -16.92
N PRO A 47 -9.19 15.21 -17.71
CA PRO A 47 -9.48 15.60 -19.09
C PRO A 47 -10.30 16.90 -19.11
N VAL A 48 -10.12 17.72 -20.15
CA VAL A 48 -10.95 18.91 -20.38
C VAL A 48 -12.11 18.53 -21.30
N SER A 49 -13.33 18.52 -20.75
CA SER A 49 -14.53 18.22 -21.52
C SER A 49 -14.67 19.17 -22.72
N GLY A 50 -14.87 18.62 -23.91
CA GLY A 50 -15.07 19.39 -25.14
C GLY A 50 -13.81 19.97 -25.79
N ALA A 51 -12.63 19.80 -25.19
CA ALA A 51 -11.36 20.22 -25.80
C ALA A 51 -10.57 19.01 -26.32
N ASP A 52 -10.08 19.08 -27.55
CA ASP A 52 -9.38 17.98 -28.20
C ASP A 52 -8.08 17.63 -27.48
N ARG A 53 -7.95 16.42 -26.92
CA ARG A 53 -6.72 15.88 -26.29
C ARG A 53 -6.06 16.83 -25.28
N THR A 54 -6.88 17.58 -24.56
CA THR A 54 -6.41 18.52 -23.55
C THR A 54 -6.63 17.95 -22.15
N VAL A 55 -5.63 18.10 -21.29
CA VAL A 55 -5.77 17.86 -19.84
C VAL A 55 -5.70 19.17 -19.09
N SER A 56 -6.46 19.28 -17.99
CA SER A 56 -6.34 20.34 -17.01
C SER A 56 -5.56 19.83 -15.81
N ILE A 57 -4.74 20.71 -15.24
CA ILE A 57 -4.02 20.48 -14.00
C ILE A 57 -4.60 21.46 -12.98
N ALA A 58 -5.20 20.94 -11.92
CA ALA A 58 -5.85 21.77 -10.91
C ALA A 58 -4.86 22.74 -10.23
N ALA A 59 -5.35 23.90 -9.80
CA ALA A 59 -4.60 24.76 -8.87
C ALA A 59 -4.21 23.99 -7.60
N GLY A 60 -3.14 24.41 -6.93
CA GLY A 60 -2.72 23.77 -5.68
C GLY A 60 -1.26 23.98 -5.34
N ARG A 61 -0.77 23.15 -4.42
CA ARG A 61 0.61 23.21 -3.93
C ARG A 61 1.31 21.87 -4.10
N GLY A 62 2.56 21.95 -4.49
CA GLY A 62 3.47 20.82 -4.44
C GLY A 62 4.87 21.26 -4.08
N PHE A 63 5.70 20.28 -3.78
CA PHE A 63 7.06 20.55 -3.36
C PHE A 63 7.98 19.46 -3.91
N GLY A 64 9.25 19.80 -4.05
CA GLY A 64 10.28 18.87 -4.45
C GLY A 64 11.65 19.53 -4.50
N LEU A 65 12.69 18.76 -4.16
CA LEU A 65 14.08 19.23 -4.16
C LEU A 65 14.34 20.55 -3.42
N GLY A 66 13.65 20.75 -2.29
CA GLY A 66 13.79 21.98 -1.50
C GLY A 66 13.00 23.18 -2.02
N VAL A 67 12.22 23.01 -3.10
CA VAL A 67 11.34 24.04 -3.66
C VAL A 67 9.89 23.75 -3.30
N ILE A 68 9.14 24.78 -2.92
CA ILE A 68 7.67 24.74 -2.86
C ILE A 68 7.11 25.58 -3.98
N ASP A 69 6.12 25.04 -4.68
CA ASP A 69 5.40 25.74 -5.72
C ASP A 69 3.92 25.84 -5.38
N LYS A 70 3.33 26.97 -5.76
CA LYS A 70 1.90 27.22 -5.66
C LYS A 70 1.38 27.77 -6.98
N THR A 71 0.29 27.18 -7.45
CA THR A 71 -0.50 27.67 -8.58
C THR A 71 -1.86 28.13 -8.08
N VAL A 72 -2.32 29.28 -8.56
CA VAL A 72 -3.58 29.91 -8.09
C VAL A 72 -4.78 29.67 -9.02
N SER A 73 -4.53 29.08 -10.18
CA SER A 73 -5.54 28.68 -11.16
C SER A 73 -5.15 27.37 -11.81
N ASN A 74 -6.08 26.78 -12.56
CA ASN A 74 -5.79 25.58 -13.33
C ASN A 74 -4.91 25.94 -14.54
N ASP A 75 -4.03 25.02 -14.90
CA ASP A 75 -3.36 25.05 -16.20
C ASP A 75 -4.00 24.04 -17.16
N THR A 76 -3.71 24.16 -18.45
CA THR A 76 -4.13 23.21 -19.47
C THR A 76 -2.96 22.84 -20.37
N ILE A 77 -2.78 21.55 -20.61
CA ILE A 77 -1.78 21.04 -21.53
C ILE A 77 -2.47 20.32 -22.68
N GLN A 78 -2.12 20.74 -23.88
CA GLN A 78 -2.52 20.08 -25.12
C GLN A 78 -1.56 18.92 -25.43
N LEU A 79 -2.11 17.72 -25.63
CA LEU A 79 -1.34 16.54 -26.03
C LEU A 79 -1.23 16.47 -27.56
N ASP A 80 -0.12 15.93 -28.07
CA ASP A 80 0.06 15.84 -29.53
C ASP A 80 -0.85 14.78 -30.12
N PRO A 81 -1.41 15.00 -31.32
CA PRO A 81 -2.18 13.98 -32.02
C PRO A 81 -1.31 12.75 -32.32
N ILE A 82 -1.96 11.59 -32.45
CA ILE A 82 -1.34 10.37 -32.98
C ILE A 82 -2.21 9.81 -34.11
N THR A 83 -1.56 9.29 -35.15
CA THR A 83 -2.23 8.80 -36.37
C THR A 83 -2.65 7.34 -36.28
N SER A 84 -2.05 6.55 -35.38
CA SER A 84 -2.39 5.15 -35.14
C SER A 84 -2.02 4.72 -33.72
N GLY A 85 -2.64 3.64 -33.23
CA GLY A 85 -2.34 3.03 -31.94
C GLY A 85 -2.67 3.92 -30.73
N SER A 86 -1.91 3.70 -29.65
CA SER A 86 -1.97 4.50 -28.42
C SER A 86 -0.57 4.92 -27.98
N ARG A 87 -0.46 6.07 -27.30
CA ARG A 87 0.77 6.60 -26.70
C ARG A 87 0.48 7.04 -25.28
N TRP A 88 1.41 6.78 -24.36
CA TRP A 88 1.34 7.25 -22.97
C TRP A 88 2.27 8.43 -22.77
N ASP A 89 1.73 9.60 -22.47
CA ASP A 89 2.47 10.83 -22.21
C ASP A 89 2.52 11.11 -20.71
N LEU A 90 3.66 11.60 -20.23
CA LEU A 90 3.82 12.00 -18.83
C LEU A 90 3.53 13.48 -18.67
N ILE A 91 2.61 13.81 -17.77
CA ILE A 91 2.43 15.16 -17.24
C ILE A 91 3.29 15.29 -15.99
N ALA A 92 4.11 16.33 -15.94
CA ALA A 92 5.03 16.58 -14.84
C ALA A 92 5.09 18.07 -14.45
N CYS A 93 5.46 18.34 -13.21
CA CYS A 93 5.98 19.65 -12.81
C CYS A 93 7.50 19.61 -12.99
N ARG A 94 8.02 20.42 -13.91
CA ARG A 94 9.45 20.59 -14.14
C ARG A 94 9.95 21.75 -13.29
N ARG A 95 11.01 21.49 -12.52
CA ARG A 95 11.77 22.50 -11.79
C ARG A 95 13.13 22.67 -12.43
N ASP A 96 13.45 23.89 -12.80
CA ASP A 96 14.71 24.28 -13.40
C ASP A 96 15.38 25.34 -12.51
N PRO A 97 16.45 24.98 -11.78
CA PRO A 97 17.16 25.92 -10.93
C PRO A 97 18.15 26.82 -11.69
N THR A 98 18.32 26.65 -13.01
CA THR A 98 19.37 27.35 -13.79
C THR A 98 19.15 28.86 -13.98
N PRO A 99 17.94 29.40 -14.24
CA PRO A 99 17.75 30.84 -14.20
C PRO A 99 17.81 31.35 -12.76
N THR A 100 18.24 32.60 -12.55
CA THR A 100 18.15 33.26 -11.25
C THR A 100 16.70 33.24 -10.76
N LYS A 101 16.47 32.87 -9.49
CA LYS A 101 15.14 32.59 -8.90
C LYS A 101 14.44 31.32 -9.42
N GLY A 102 15.10 30.53 -10.26
CA GLY A 102 14.60 29.29 -10.84
C GLY A 102 13.33 29.46 -11.68
N LYS A 103 12.85 28.34 -12.23
CA LYS A 103 11.60 28.28 -12.97
C LYS A 103 10.91 26.94 -12.70
N SER A 104 9.64 27.02 -12.32
CA SER A 104 8.75 25.86 -12.25
C SER A 104 7.68 25.98 -13.33
N GLU A 105 7.37 24.87 -14.01
CA GLU A 105 6.31 24.85 -15.02
C GLU A 105 5.70 23.45 -15.16
N PHE A 106 4.44 23.37 -15.57
CA PHE A 106 3.86 22.10 -15.98
C PHE A 106 4.25 21.79 -17.43
N ILE A 107 4.64 20.53 -17.67
CA ILE A 107 5.07 20.06 -18.98
C ILE A 107 4.44 18.72 -19.33
N LYS A 108 4.48 18.42 -20.63
CA LYS A 108 4.23 17.09 -21.18
C LYS A 108 5.54 16.52 -21.73
N ILE A 109 5.80 15.26 -21.42
CA ILE A 109 6.89 14.46 -21.98
C ILE A 109 6.26 13.32 -22.78
N ASN A 110 6.47 13.31 -24.09
CA ASN A 110 5.92 12.25 -24.94
C ASN A 110 6.56 10.90 -24.58
N GLY A 111 5.74 9.85 -24.48
CA GLY A 111 6.23 8.51 -24.24
C GLY A 111 6.02 7.56 -25.41
N GLY A 112 5.88 6.28 -25.09
CA GLY A 112 5.72 5.20 -26.06
C GLY A 112 4.34 4.55 -26.02
N SER A 113 4.20 3.42 -26.70
CA SER A 113 2.95 2.63 -26.68
C SER A 113 2.73 1.86 -25.38
N THR A 114 3.79 1.68 -24.59
CA THR A 114 3.76 0.98 -23.30
C THR A 114 3.44 1.93 -22.16
N GLN A 115 2.65 1.46 -21.20
CA GLN A 115 2.28 2.19 -19.98
C GLN A 115 3.46 2.22 -18.98
N VAL A 116 4.48 3.03 -19.27
CA VAL A 116 5.67 3.21 -18.44
C VAL A 116 6.05 4.68 -18.35
N ILE A 117 6.86 5.04 -17.36
CA ILE A 117 7.43 6.40 -17.26
C ILE A 117 8.36 6.64 -18.46
N PRO A 118 8.14 7.69 -19.26
CA PRO A 118 9.00 7.98 -20.42
C PRO A 118 10.45 8.24 -20.04
N GLY A 119 11.39 7.71 -20.83
CA GLY A 119 12.83 7.93 -20.62
C GLY A 119 13.30 9.37 -20.82
N GLY A 120 12.48 10.22 -21.46
CA GLY A 120 12.74 11.66 -21.59
C GLY A 120 12.51 12.47 -20.31
N ARG A 121 12.04 11.82 -19.23
CA ARG A 121 11.93 12.42 -17.90
C ARG A 121 13.31 12.76 -17.35
N LEU A 122 13.49 14.00 -16.91
CA LEU A 122 14.70 14.46 -16.25
C LEU A 122 14.62 14.15 -14.75
N SER A 123 15.69 13.55 -14.22
CA SER A 123 15.85 13.28 -12.79
C SER A 123 17.32 13.35 -12.41
N GLY A 124 17.62 13.94 -11.25
CA GLY A 124 18.98 14.12 -10.76
C GLY A 124 19.19 15.55 -10.27
N PRO A 125 20.45 15.92 -10.00
CA PRO A 125 20.82 17.29 -9.69
C PRO A 125 20.50 18.23 -10.87
N GLY A 126 20.00 19.43 -10.60
CA GLY A 126 19.62 20.40 -11.63
C GLY A 126 18.15 20.30 -12.01
N ILE A 127 17.86 20.21 -13.32
CA ILE A 127 16.49 20.14 -13.83
C ILE A 127 15.84 18.82 -13.42
N HIS A 128 14.64 18.90 -12.87
CA HIS A 128 13.97 17.72 -12.32
C HIS A 128 12.46 17.73 -12.60
N ASP A 129 11.96 16.59 -13.07
CA ASP A 129 10.55 16.35 -13.36
C ASP A 129 9.89 15.55 -12.22
N GLN A 130 8.92 16.16 -11.55
CA GLN A 130 7.98 15.52 -10.63
C GLN A 130 6.80 14.95 -11.45
N PRO A 131 6.66 13.62 -11.57
CA PRO A 131 5.51 13.00 -12.23
C PRO A 131 4.19 13.38 -11.53
N LEU A 132 3.19 13.75 -12.31
CA LEU A 132 1.83 14.03 -11.82
C LEU A 132 0.82 13.02 -12.37
N ALA A 133 0.88 12.72 -13.66
CA ALA A 133 0.01 11.71 -14.26
C ALA A 133 0.60 11.10 -15.53
N LEU A 134 0.24 9.84 -15.80
CA LEU A 134 0.46 9.22 -17.11
C LEU A 134 -0.85 9.20 -17.88
N VAL A 135 -0.86 9.80 -19.07
CA VAL A 135 -2.06 10.06 -19.85
C VAL A 135 -2.01 9.30 -21.17
N GLN A 136 -3.03 8.49 -21.44
CA GLN A 136 -3.13 7.76 -22.70
C GLN A 136 -3.82 8.60 -23.77
N VAL A 137 -3.14 8.76 -24.89
CA VAL A 137 -3.71 9.28 -26.14
C VAL A 137 -3.94 8.10 -27.08
N THR A 138 -5.11 8.04 -27.72
CA THR A 138 -5.47 6.96 -28.66
C THR A 138 -5.88 7.57 -30.00
N ALA A 139 -5.42 6.97 -31.11
CA ALA A 139 -5.73 7.44 -32.45
C ALA A 139 -7.24 7.46 -32.70
N GLY A 140 -7.73 8.52 -33.34
CA GLY A 140 -9.16 8.72 -33.59
C GLY A 140 -9.98 9.17 -32.38
N GLN A 141 -9.37 9.29 -31.18
CA GLN A 141 -10.04 9.86 -30.01
C GLN A 141 -9.69 11.33 -29.84
N THR A 142 -10.70 12.13 -29.49
CA THR A 142 -10.57 13.56 -29.17
C THR A 142 -10.39 13.80 -27.67
N GLN A 143 -10.42 12.76 -26.84
CA GLN A 143 -10.22 12.86 -25.40
C GLN A 143 -9.14 11.86 -24.96
N PRO A 144 -8.37 12.17 -23.89
CA PRO A 144 -7.53 11.18 -23.25
C PRO A 144 -8.36 9.97 -22.81
N THR A 145 -7.92 8.77 -23.16
CA THR A 145 -8.68 7.53 -22.87
C THR A 145 -8.44 6.98 -21.47
N SER A 146 -7.30 7.34 -20.87
CA SER A 146 -6.95 6.94 -19.52
C SER A 146 -6.00 7.97 -18.89
N ILE A 147 -6.15 8.18 -17.57
CA ILE A 147 -5.26 9.01 -16.77
C ILE A 147 -4.91 8.22 -15.51
N ILE A 148 -3.63 7.94 -15.34
CA ILE A 148 -3.09 7.30 -14.15
C ILE A 148 -2.51 8.38 -13.26
N ASP A 149 -3.03 8.50 -12.05
CA ASP A 149 -2.53 9.43 -11.05
C ASP A 149 -1.19 8.95 -10.49
N LEU A 150 -0.15 9.75 -10.70
CA LEU A 150 1.22 9.49 -10.22
C LEU A 150 1.61 10.42 -9.09
N ARG A 151 0.69 11.28 -8.62
CA ARG A 151 0.95 12.17 -7.49
C ARG A 151 1.20 11.36 -6.24
N THR A 152 2.05 11.93 -5.40
CA THR A 152 2.34 11.44 -4.06
C THR A 152 1.90 12.46 -3.03
N TRP A 153 1.52 12.00 -1.85
CA TRP A 153 1.13 12.84 -0.72
C TRP A 153 2.03 12.52 0.47
N SER A 154 2.61 13.54 1.10
CA SER A 154 3.31 13.38 2.37
C SER A 154 2.35 13.61 3.53
N GLY A 155 2.41 12.77 4.56
CA GLY A 155 1.76 13.02 5.86
C GLY A 155 2.77 13.31 6.96
N ASP A 156 2.28 13.76 8.11
CA ASP A 156 3.10 14.16 9.27
C ASP A 156 3.94 13.00 9.88
N GLY A 157 3.62 11.75 9.54
CA GLY A 157 4.26 10.55 10.09
C GLY A 157 5.54 10.07 9.38
N GLY A 158 6.04 10.78 8.36
CA GLY A 158 7.22 10.35 7.61
C GLY A 158 6.93 9.15 6.70
N GLY A 159 6.32 9.43 5.56
CA GLY A 159 5.98 8.44 4.54
C GLY A 159 5.17 9.08 3.41
N LEU A 160 5.14 8.42 2.26
CA LEU A 160 4.37 8.85 1.11
C LEU A 160 3.13 7.98 0.94
N VAL A 161 2.06 8.56 0.42
CA VAL A 161 0.91 7.83 -0.12
C VAL A 161 0.89 8.06 -1.63
N ALA A 162 0.51 7.04 -2.40
CA ALA A 162 0.34 7.13 -3.85
C ALA A 162 -0.90 6.35 -4.30
N ALA A 163 -1.49 6.78 -5.42
CA ALA A 163 -2.67 6.13 -5.98
C ALA A 163 -2.34 4.94 -6.88
N HIS A 164 -1.10 4.85 -7.38
CA HIS A 164 -0.73 3.86 -8.38
C HIS A 164 0.67 3.29 -8.19
N ASP A 165 0.83 2.01 -8.57
CA ASP A 165 2.07 1.25 -8.35
C ASP A 165 3.28 1.77 -9.15
N LEU A 166 3.03 2.37 -10.32
CA LEU A 166 4.08 2.96 -11.17
C LEU A 166 4.94 4.00 -10.44
N VAL A 167 4.46 4.60 -9.35
CA VAL A 167 5.25 5.51 -8.51
C VAL A 167 6.55 4.85 -8.00
N ARG A 168 6.53 3.53 -7.76
CA ARG A 168 7.70 2.75 -7.34
C ARG A 168 8.81 2.70 -8.39
N SER A 169 8.52 3.00 -9.66
CA SER A 169 9.54 3.02 -10.72
C SER A 169 10.44 4.26 -10.70
N PHE A 170 9.99 5.35 -10.07
CA PHE A 170 10.71 6.62 -10.06
C PHE A 170 11.11 7.11 -8.65
N LEU A 171 10.48 6.61 -7.59
CA LEU A 171 10.92 6.84 -6.22
C LEU A 171 12.02 5.83 -5.84
N ASN A 172 13.26 6.13 -6.22
CA ASN A 172 14.35 5.16 -6.17
C ASN A 172 15.29 5.30 -4.97
N GLN A 173 15.03 6.24 -4.05
CA GLN A 173 15.88 6.43 -2.87
C GLN A 173 15.68 5.31 -1.86
N VAL A 174 16.77 4.70 -1.40
CA VAL A 174 16.73 3.73 -0.29
C VAL A 174 16.20 4.43 0.97
N GLY A 175 15.32 3.75 1.71
CA GLY A 175 14.63 4.29 2.88
C GLY A 175 13.27 4.88 2.57
N THR A 176 12.91 5.12 1.29
CA THR A 176 11.57 5.61 0.93
C THR A 176 10.49 4.64 1.41
N ARG A 177 9.51 5.17 2.15
CA ARG A 177 8.28 4.47 2.57
C ARG A 177 7.10 4.98 1.76
N LEU A 178 6.29 4.07 1.24
CA LEU A 178 5.21 4.39 0.31
C LEU A 178 4.00 3.48 0.56
N SER A 179 2.84 4.06 0.82
CA SER A 179 1.57 3.33 0.88
C SER A 179 0.82 3.47 -0.45
N ILE A 180 0.44 2.36 -1.07
CA ILE A 180 -0.31 2.33 -2.34
C ILE A 180 -1.52 1.44 -2.14
N SER A 181 -2.72 2.00 -2.25
CA SER A 181 -3.99 1.24 -2.10
C SER A 181 -4.03 0.41 -0.80
N GLY A 182 -3.49 0.96 0.30
CA GLY A 182 -3.40 0.28 1.59
C GLY A 182 -2.22 -0.69 1.73
N ILE A 183 -1.41 -0.93 0.70
CA ILE A 183 -0.19 -1.74 0.79
C ILE A 183 0.99 -0.85 1.16
N ASP A 184 1.65 -1.16 2.28
CA ASP A 184 2.84 -0.45 2.70
C ASP A 184 4.10 -1.07 2.10
N TRP A 185 4.87 -0.24 1.41
CA TRP A 185 6.12 -0.57 0.75
C TRP A 185 7.27 0.20 1.37
N VAL A 186 8.46 -0.40 1.37
CA VAL A 186 9.71 0.28 1.70
C VAL A 186 10.80 -0.09 0.70
N ARG A 187 11.58 0.90 0.25
CA ARG A 187 12.78 0.64 -0.55
C ARG A 187 13.94 0.34 0.41
N ARG A 188 14.49 -0.87 0.35
CA ARG A 188 15.61 -1.33 1.19
C ARG A 188 16.80 -1.74 0.35
N VAL A 189 17.96 -1.82 0.99
CA VAL A 189 19.13 -2.52 0.44
C VAL A 189 18.84 -4.02 0.52
N GLY A 190 18.78 -4.70 -0.62
CA GLY A 190 18.61 -6.14 -0.72
C GLY A 190 19.94 -6.85 -0.88
N ASP A 191 19.91 -8.06 -1.44
CA ASP A 191 21.12 -8.85 -1.71
C ASP A 191 22.07 -8.10 -2.66
N ASN A 192 23.39 -8.26 -2.42
CA ASN A 192 24.45 -7.60 -3.18
C ASN A 192 24.25 -6.08 -3.30
N ASP A 193 23.83 -5.45 -2.21
CA ASP A 193 23.57 -4.01 -2.10
C ASP A 193 22.56 -3.45 -3.13
N THR A 194 21.74 -4.31 -3.73
CA THR A 194 20.79 -3.91 -4.78
C THR A 194 19.52 -3.35 -4.15
N PRO A 195 19.12 -2.09 -4.43
CA PRO A 195 17.89 -1.53 -3.86
C PRO A 195 16.66 -2.28 -4.36
N VAL A 196 15.81 -2.76 -3.45
CA VAL A 196 14.57 -3.49 -3.77
C VAL A 196 13.37 -2.93 -3.02
N TRP A 197 12.18 -3.02 -3.61
CA TRP A 197 10.93 -2.70 -2.93
C TRP A 197 10.43 -3.92 -2.17
N VAL A 198 10.24 -3.77 -0.86
CA VAL A 198 9.73 -4.80 0.03
C VAL A 198 8.36 -4.39 0.53
N LYS A 199 7.37 -5.29 0.40
CA LYS A 199 6.04 -5.14 1.01
C LYS A 199 6.17 -5.38 2.52
N LEU A 200 5.79 -4.41 3.34
CA LEU A 200 5.79 -4.50 4.81
C LEU A 200 4.47 -5.04 5.35
N GLY A 201 3.37 -4.69 4.70
CA GLY A 201 2.04 -5.04 5.15
C GLY A 201 0.98 -4.56 4.18
N GLU A 202 -0.26 -4.84 4.51
CA GLU A 202 -1.43 -4.33 3.81
C GLU A 202 -2.49 -4.01 4.85
N ALA A 203 -3.01 -2.79 4.83
CA ALA A 203 -4.04 -2.32 5.74
C ALA A 203 -5.23 -3.29 5.69
N GLY A 204 -5.74 -3.65 6.87
CA GLY A 204 -6.81 -4.65 6.99
C GLY A 204 -6.37 -6.11 6.80
N LYS A 205 -5.07 -6.40 6.60
CA LYS A 205 -4.54 -7.76 6.54
C LYS A 205 -3.56 -8.03 7.67
N VAL A 206 -3.81 -9.08 8.45
CA VAL A 206 -2.87 -9.61 9.45
C VAL A 206 -2.11 -10.77 8.84
N SER A 207 -0.78 -10.73 8.89
CA SER A 207 0.03 -11.89 8.48
C SER A 207 -0.14 -13.01 9.50
N LEU A 208 -0.63 -14.18 9.07
CA LEU A 208 -0.71 -15.37 9.91
C LEU A 208 0.59 -16.17 9.83
N TYR A 209 1.07 -16.62 10.97
CA TYR A 209 2.16 -17.60 11.09
C TYR A 209 1.57 -18.91 11.60
N GLY A 210 1.66 -19.98 10.80
CA GLY A 210 1.29 -21.33 11.22
C GLY A 210 2.43 -22.00 12.01
N PHE A 211 2.08 -22.86 12.98
CA PHE A 211 3.04 -23.48 13.90
C PHE A 211 3.76 -24.72 13.34
N SER A 212 3.44 -25.18 12.13
CA SER A 212 4.12 -26.33 11.51
C SER A 212 4.12 -26.25 9.98
N GLY A 213 5.31 -26.21 9.40
CA GLY A 213 5.57 -26.62 8.01
C GLY A 213 4.87 -25.83 6.89
N GLY A 214 5.39 -24.64 6.57
CA GLY A 214 5.17 -24.01 5.26
C GLY A 214 3.81 -23.32 5.07
N ARG A 215 3.85 -22.17 4.38
CA ARG A 215 2.66 -21.34 4.09
C ARG A 215 1.56 -22.15 3.40
N VAL A 216 0.47 -22.41 4.11
CA VAL A 216 -0.86 -22.60 3.51
C VAL A 216 -1.71 -21.41 3.95
N GLY A 217 -1.50 -20.27 3.31
CA GLY A 217 -2.19 -19.02 3.64
C GLY A 217 -2.90 -18.44 2.43
N GLY A 218 -4.22 -18.27 2.53
CA GLY A 218 -5.04 -17.46 1.63
C GLY A 218 -5.20 -16.04 2.16
N VAL A 219 -5.58 -15.12 1.26
CA VAL A 219 -5.96 -13.76 1.63
C VAL A 219 -7.38 -13.80 2.19
N PRO A 220 -7.62 -13.41 3.45
CA PRO A 220 -8.99 -13.29 3.94
C PRO A 220 -9.76 -12.24 3.11
N PRO A 221 -11.05 -12.46 2.81
CA PRO A 221 -11.89 -11.44 2.16
C PRO A 221 -11.85 -10.11 2.93
N ALA A 222 -12.03 -8.99 2.21
CA ALA A 222 -12.17 -7.70 2.87
C ALA A 222 -13.31 -7.77 3.91
N ASP A 223 -13.10 -7.14 5.07
CA ASP A 223 -14.05 -7.05 6.19
C ASP A 223 -14.28 -8.33 7.02
N THR A 224 -13.49 -9.40 6.86
CA THR A 224 -13.56 -10.54 7.78
C THR A 224 -12.89 -10.23 9.12
N GLN A 225 -13.66 -10.30 10.21
CA GLN A 225 -13.16 -10.30 11.58
C GLN A 225 -12.74 -11.71 11.97
N PHE A 226 -11.68 -11.85 12.76
CA PHE A 226 -11.40 -13.12 13.42
C PHE A 226 -12.59 -13.51 14.30
N LEU A 227 -13.12 -14.69 14.06
CA LEU A 227 -14.12 -15.29 14.91
C LEU A 227 -13.37 -16.08 15.98
N VAL A 228 -13.75 -15.85 17.24
CA VAL A 228 -13.26 -16.64 18.37
C VAL A 228 -14.46 -17.37 18.97
N GLN A 229 -14.40 -18.69 18.98
CA GLN A 229 -15.34 -19.53 19.70
C GLN A 229 -14.63 -20.13 20.89
N LYS A 230 -15.25 -20.05 22.06
CA LYS A 230 -14.73 -20.67 23.29
C LYS A 230 -15.86 -21.34 24.04
N GLY A 231 -15.53 -22.40 24.76
CA GLY A 231 -16.52 -23.12 25.53
C GLY A 231 -15.91 -24.16 26.44
N THR A 232 -16.81 -24.77 27.21
CA THR A 232 -16.53 -25.98 27.98
C THR A 232 -17.47 -27.05 27.45
N THR A 233 -16.94 -28.21 27.10
CA THR A 233 -17.74 -29.34 26.62
C THR A 233 -17.36 -30.59 27.38
N VAL A 234 -18.36 -31.35 27.77
CA VAL A 234 -18.19 -32.68 28.36
C VAL A 234 -18.37 -33.70 27.24
N ILE A 235 -17.30 -34.43 26.91
CA ILE A 235 -17.25 -35.31 25.74
C ILE A 235 -17.13 -36.77 26.21
N PRO A 236 -18.00 -37.68 25.73
CA PRO A 236 -17.79 -39.10 25.93
C PRO A 236 -16.67 -39.59 25.01
N GLN A 237 -15.81 -40.48 25.52
CA GLN A 237 -14.78 -41.11 24.71
C GLN A 237 -15.40 -42.08 23.70
N GLU A 238 -15.09 -41.87 22.41
CA GLU A 238 -15.47 -42.76 21.31
C GLU A 238 -14.58 -44.01 21.27
N VAL A 239 -14.95 -45.01 20.47
CA VAL A 239 -14.34 -46.36 20.42
C VAL A 239 -12.82 -46.34 20.15
N ASN A 240 -12.29 -45.25 19.59
CA ASN A 240 -10.88 -45.09 19.24
C ASN A 240 -10.12 -44.09 20.13
N GLY A 241 -10.70 -43.67 21.25
CA GLY A 241 -10.06 -42.71 22.16
C GLY A 241 -10.12 -41.26 21.71
N TYR A 242 -11.00 -40.93 20.77
CA TYR A 242 -11.25 -39.56 20.35
C TYR A 242 -12.56 -39.04 20.95
N GLY A 243 -12.68 -37.73 21.01
CA GLY A 243 -13.92 -37.03 21.29
C GLY A 243 -14.11 -35.88 20.30
N THR A 244 -15.37 -35.55 20.01
CA THR A 244 -15.71 -34.51 19.04
C THR A 244 -16.29 -33.27 19.72
N ILE A 245 -15.73 -32.09 19.45
CA ILE A 245 -16.31 -30.78 19.82
C ILE A 245 -16.94 -30.17 18.58
N TRP A 246 -18.24 -29.90 18.62
CA TRP A 246 -18.96 -29.24 17.52
C TRP A 246 -18.84 -27.72 17.62
N LEU A 247 -18.39 -27.12 16.53
CA LEU A 247 -18.20 -25.67 16.40
C LEU A 247 -19.32 -25.08 15.54
N LYS A 248 -19.61 -23.79 15.73
CA LYS A 248 -20.29 -23.05 14.64
C LYS A 248 -19.34 -23.00 13.44
N PRO A 249 -19.85 -23.09 12.21
CA PRO A 249 -18.99 -23.03 11.03
C PRO A 249 -18.12 -21.78 11.01
N PHE A 250 -16.81 -21.95 10.78
CA PHE A 250 -15.92 -20.87 10.40
C PHE A 250 -15.97 -20.73 8.87
N PRO A 251 -16.55 -19.64 8.32
CA PRO A 251 -16.79 -19.48 6.89
C PRO A 251 -15.58 -19.77 5.99
N ASN A 252 -14.36 -19.49 6.44
CA ASN A 252 -13.14 -19.71 5.67
C ASN A 252 -12.05 -20.49 6.46
N GLY A 253 -12.47 -21.28 7.45
CA GLY A 253 -11.63 -22.26 8.12
C GLY A 253 -11.13 -21.87 9.52
N VAL A 254 -10.63 -22.88 10.22
CA VAL A 254 -10.02 -22.75 11.55
C VAL A 254 -8.51 -22.50 11.39
N ILE A 255 -7.99 -21.53 12.13
CA ILE A 255 -6.58 -21.11 12.13
C ILE A 255 -5.82 -21.77 13.28
N SER A 256 -6.43 -21.77 14.47
CA SER A 256 -5.85 -22.37 15.66
C SER A 256 -6.96 -22.92 16.56
N ALA A 257 -6.65 -23.99 17.28
CA ALA A 257 -7.49 -24.49 18.35
C ALA A 257 -6.61 -24.86 19.54
N ASN A 258 -7.06 -24.49 20.73
CA ASN A 258 -6.49 -24.89 22.00
C ASN A 258 -7.56 -25.65 22.78
N VAL A 259 -7.19 -26.79 23.36
CA VAL A 259 -8.08 -27.61 24.19
C VAL A 259 -7.31 -27.98 25.45
N ASN A 260 -7.86 -27.57 26.59
CA ASN A 260 -7.35 -27.85 27.92
C ASN A 260 -8.28 -28.84 28.63
N ASN A 261 -7.71 -29.68 29.48
CA ASN A 261 -8.50 -30.53 30.36
C ASN A 261 -9.14 -29.67 31.47
N GLY A 262 -10.46 -29.65 31.53
CA GLY A 262 -11.21 -28.93 32.57
C GLY A 262 -11.36 -29.71 33.87
N ASP A 263 -10.95 -30.98 33.91
CA ASP A 263 -10.97 -31.83 35.10
C ASP A 263 -9.67 -31.71 35.90
N VAL A 264 -9.67 -30.75 36.83
CA VAL A 264 -8.55 -30.41 37.73
C VAL A 264 -8.09 -31.54 38.68
N ASN A 265 -8.81 -32.67 38.75
CA ASN A 265 -8.60 -33.71 39.77
C ASN A 265 -8.07 -35.05 39.24
N THR A 266 -7.62 -35.14 37.99
CA THR A 266 -7.04 -36.40 37.45
C THR A 266 -5.51 -36.38 37.55
N THR A 267 -4.98 -36.47 38.77
CA THR A 267 -3.54 -36.64 39.01
C THR A 267 -3.04 -37.94 38.38
N GLY A 268 -2.20 -37.85 37.36
CA GLY A 268 -1.45 -39.00 36.81
C GLY A 268 -1.82 -39.47 35.41
N ARG A 269 -2.74 -38.81 34.69
CA ARG A 269 -3.01 -39.10 33.28
C ARG A 269 -2.41 -37.97 32.44
N GLY A 270 -1.45 -38.28 31.56
CA GLY A 270 -0.93 -37.33 30.57
C GLY A 270 -1.90 -37.23 29.39
N TRP A 271 -2.18 -36.01 28.93
CA TRP A 271 -3.09 -35.72 27.83
C TRP A 271 -2.34 -34.97 26.74
N SER A 272 -2.68 -35.25 25.48
CA SER A 272 -2.29 -34.45 24.33
C SER A 272 -3.51 -34.27 23.44
N ALA A 273 -4.03 -33.05 23.37
CA ALA A 273 -5.01 -32.70 22.35
C ALA A 273 -4.25 -32.38 21.05
N GLU A 274 -4.46 -33.19 20.03
CA GLU A 274 -3.95 -32.94 18.68
C GLU A 274 -5.15 -32.61 17.78
N ILE A 275 -5.01 -31.61 16.92
CA ILE A 275 -6.04 -31.27 15.92
C ILE A 275 -5.93 -32.28 14.79
N VAL A 276 -6.85 -33.25 14.73
CA VAL A 276 -6.73 -34.39 13.80
C VAL A 276 -7.41 -34.15 12.44
N ASP A 277 -8.42 -33.27 12.35
CA ASP A 277 -9.05 -32.92 11.07
C ASP A 277 -9.75 -31.55 11.13
N LEU A 278 -9.55 -30.71 10.10
CA LEU A 278 -10.03 -29.32 10.00
C LEU A 278 -11.28 -29.22 9.13
N ASN A 279 -12.23 -30.13 9.31
CA ASN A 279 -13.56 -29.91 8.76
C ASN A 279 -14.19 -28.75 9.55
N THR A 280 -14.67 -27.72 8.84
CA THR A 280 -15.08 -26.37 9.34
C THR A 280 -16.10 -26.34 10.49
N ILE A 281 -16.52 -27.48 11.00
CA ILE A 281 -17.61 -27.69 11.94
C ILE A 281 -17.23 -28.53 13.17
N ALA A 282 -16.02 -29.11 13.25
CA ALA A 282 -15.66 -29.99 14.36
C ALA A 282 -14.16 -29.94 14.72
N LEU A 283 -13.85 -30.11 16.02
CA LEU A 283 -12.53 -30.51 16.49
C LEU A 283 -12.55 -31.95 16.94
N TYR A 284 -11.60 -32.74 16.44
CA TYR A 284 -11.31 -34.07 16.95
C TYR A 284 -10.23 -33.98 18.00
N VAL A 285 -10.56 -34.33 19.25
CA VAL A 285 -9.67 -34.28 20.40
C VAL A 285 -9.20 -35.70 20.70
N ASN A 286 -7.90 -35.94 20.69
CA ASN A 286 -7.33 -37.19 21.17
C ASN A 286 -7.40 -37.24 22.71
N LEU A 287 -8.19 -38.17 23.23
CA LEU A 287 -8.41 -38.41 24.67
C LEU A 287 -7.57 -39.59 25.17
N ALA A 288 -6.45 -39.90 24.50
CA ALA A 288 -5.58 -41.00 24.88
C ALA A 288 -5.04 -40.82 26.30
N ASN A 289 -5.25 -41.84 27.13
CA ASN A 289 -4.46 -42.03 28.34
C ASN A 289 -3.02 -42.31 27.90
N GLY A 290 -2.08 -41.40 28.20
CA GLY A 290 -0.66 -41.54 27.86
C GLY A 290 0.09 -42.77 28.40
N SER A 291 -0.60 -43.83 28.82
CA SER A 291 -0.03 -45.06 29.38
C SER A 291 -0.16 -46.30 28.48
N GLY A 292 -0.74 -46.21 27.28
CA GLY A 292 -0.87 -47.36 26.37
C GLY A 292 -1.76 -48.50 26.88
N VAL A 293 -2.45 -48.29 28.00
CA VAL A 293 -3.42 -49.23 28.57
C VAL A 293 -4.79 -48.85 28.00
N GLY A 294 -5.50 -49.84 27.45
CA GLY A 294 -6.64 -49.67 26.54
C GLY A 294 -7.67 -48.59 26.91
N TYR A 295 -8.31 -48.04 25.88
CA TYR A 295 -9.33 -47.00 25.95
C TYR A 295 -10.50 -47.42 26.86
N SER A 296 -10.46 -47.04 28.14
CA SER A 296 -11.58 -47.22 29.05
C SER A 296 -12.63 -46.17 28.77
N LYS A 297 -13.88 -46.55 28.43
CA LYS A 297 -14.99 -45.61 28.24
C LYS A 297 -15.05 -44.61 29.40
N GLY A 298 -14.91 -43.32 29.09
CA GLY A 298 -14.90 -42.23 30.06
C GLY A 298 -15.67 -41.01 29.56
N ILE A 299 -16.05 -40.15 30.50
CA ILE A 299 -16.61 -38.83 30.26
C ILE A 299 -15.56 -37.81 30.67
N TRP A 300 -15.29 -36.83 29.80
CA TRP A 300 -14.16 -35.92 29.98
C TRP A 300 -14.58 -34.47 29.78
N ARG A 301 -14.22 -33.58 30.71
CA ARG A 301 -14.45 -32.14 30.54
C ARG A 301 -13.29 -31.49 29.78
N CYS A 302 -13.61 -30.80 28.69
CA CYS A 302 -12.65 -30.06 27.88
C CYS A 302 -13.02 -28.58 27.85
N ASP A 303 -12.10 -27.71 28.23
CA ASP A 303 -12.19 -26.26 28.02
C ASP A 303 -11.45 -25.91 26.73
N TRP A 304 -12.08 -25.21 25.79
CA TRP A 304 -11.55 -25.02 24.45
C TRP A 304 -11.69 -23.59 23.94
N GLU A 305 -10.77 -23.20 23.07
CA GLU A 305 -10.77 -21.94 22.32
C GLU A 305 -10.33 -22.20 20.88
N VAL A 306 -11.11 -21.72 19.92
CA VAL A 306 -10.85 -21.86 18.48
C VAL A 306 -10.89 -20.50 17.84
N THR A 307 -9.83 -20.18 17.09
CA THR A 307 -9.78 -18.98 16.25
C THR A 307 -9.87 -19.38 14.79
N GLY A 308 -10.74 -18.70 14.06
CA GLY A 308 -10.92 -18.85 12.60
C GLY A 308 -11.54 -17.60 12.00
N TRP A 309 -12.02 -17.68 10.77
CA TRP A 309 -12.76 -16.60 10.09
C TRP A 309 -13.79 -17.16 9.12
#